data_AF-A0A3C2EDL6-F1
#
_entry.id   AF-A0A3C2EDL6-F1
#
_cell.length_a   1.000
_cell.length_b   1.000
_cell.length_c   1.000
_cell.angle_alpha   90.00
_cell.angle_beta   90.00
_cell.angle_gamma   90.00
#
_symmetry.space_group_name_H-M   'P 1'
#
loop_
_entity.id
_entity.type
_entity.pdbx_description
1 polymer ?
#
loop_
_entity_poly.entity_id
_entity_poly.type
_entity_poly.pdbx_seq_one_letter_code
_entity_poly.pdbx_strand_id
1 'polypeptide(L)'
;MNELTDCVVGGELVMTQEVLNLREKLLEIPAIEQKFIFAEQFFLNIFSKKPAANPFVDFSVDLIMNHPHQLSMQYLSDKVGYSQKHLIKIFREHVGLTPKSFLKIMRFQKALKEIETNRTARWTQIAYESGYYDQAHFINDFKDFSGFTPSQFLRQQSEFSNYIAVG
;
A
#
# COMPACT_ATOMS: atom_id res chain seq x y z
N MET A 1 17.87 -11.07 6.30
CA MET A 1 17.00 -12.27 6.35
C MET A 1 15.89 -12.02 5.34
N ASN A 2 16.07 -12.50 4.10
CA ASN A 2 15.18 -12.20 2.94
C ASN A 2 14.33 -13.42 2.54
N GLU A 3 14.31 -14.48 3.36
CA GLU A 3 13.82 -15.80 2.94
C GLU A 3 12.32 -15.86 2.68
N LEU A 4 11.55 -14.91 3.22
CA LEU A 4 10.09 -14.87 3.10
C LEU A 4 9.57 -13.62 2.38
N THR A 5 10.45 -12.75 1.87
CA THR A 5 10.02 -11.53 1.19
C THR A 5 9.45 -11.85 -0.19
N ASP A 6 8.35 -11.19 -0.55
CA ASP A 6 7.64 -11.37 -1.83
C ASP A 6 7.10 -12.81 -2.06
N CYS A 7 6.88 -13.56 -0.97
CA CYS A 7 6.32 -14.92 -0.99
C CYS A 7 5.04 -15.00 -0.16
N VAL A 8 4.03 -15.73 -0.66
CA VAL A 8 2.84 -16.08 0.11
C VAL A 8 3.10 -17.43 0.77
N VAL A 9 3.20 -17.43 2.09
CA VAL A 9 3.40 -18.63 2.90
C VAL A 9 2.26 -18.77 3.90
N GLY A 10 1.99 -20.01 4.33
CA GLY A 10 1.02 -20.26 5.41
C GLY A 10 1.41 -19.46 6.65
N GLY A 11 0.49 -18.70 7.22
CA GLY A 11 0.77 -17.85 8.39
C GLY A 11 1.25 -18.65 9.59
N GLU A 12 0.84 -19.92 9.68
CA GLU A 12 1.28 -20.90 10.65
C GLU A 12 2.77 -21.24 10.58
N LEU A 13 3.43 -20.98 9.45
CA LEU A 13 4.88 -21.19 9.27
C LEU A 13 5.72 -20.04 9.85
N VAL A 14 5.10 -18.89 10.14
CA VAL A 14 5.79 -17.67 10.59
C VAL A 14 5.39 -17.30 12.01
N MET A 15 4.10 -17.44 12.36
CA MET A 15 3.52 -17.04 13.65
C MET A 15 2.43 -18.02 14.06
N THR A 16 2.82 -19.26 14.36
CA THR A 16 1.90 -20.40 14.49
C THR A 16 0.76 -20.15 15.46
N GLN A 17 1.07 -19.86 16.72
CA GLN A 17 0.03 -19.78 17.76
C GLN A 17 -0.79 -18.50 17.64
N GLU A 18 -0.15 -17.39 17.30
CA GLU A 18 -0.79 -16.08 17.13
C GLU A 18 -1.80 -16.11 15.98
N VAL A 19 -1.41 -16.61 14.81
CA VAL A 19 -2.29 -16.66 13.62
C VAL A 19 -3.45 -17.63 13.83
N LEU A 20 -3.22 -18.78 14.49
CA LEU A 20 -4.29 -19.71 14.82
C LEU A 20 -5.30 -19.08 15.79
N ASN A 21 -4.82 -18.40 16.83
CA ASN A 21 -5.69 -17.69 17.79
C ASN A 21 -6.49 -16.56 17.10
N LEU A 22 -5.86 -15.79 16.21
CA LEU A 22 -6.54 -14.77 15.40
C LEU A 22 -7.66 -15.41 14.57
N ARG A 23 -7.35 -16.51 13.86
CA ARG A 23 -8.32 -17.21 13.02
C ARG A 23 -9.53 -17.69 13.82
N GLU A 24 -9.31 -18.33 14.96
CA GLU A 24 -10.40 -18.82 15.82
C GLU A 24 -11.31 -17.66 16.27
N LYS A 25 -10.72 -16.55 16.74
CA LYS A 25 -11.47 -15.37 17.16
C LYS A 25 -12.26 -14.72 16.02
N LEU A 26 -11.68 -14.65 14.82
CA LEU A 26 -12.37 -14.11 13.64
C LEU A 26 -13.54 -14.98 13.17
N LEU A 27 -13.50 -16.30 13.43
CA LEU A 27 -14.62 -17.20 13.13
C LEU A 27 -15.79 -17.02 14.10
N GLU A 28 -15.53 -16.64 15.35
CA GLU A 28 -16.56 -16.38 16.38
C GLU A 28 -17.29 -15.04 16.18
N ILE A 29 -16.64 -14.05 15.55
CA ILE A 29 -17.22 -12.72 15.34
C ILE A 29 -18.23 -12.76 14.19
N PRO A 30 -19.51 -12.40 14.38
CA PRO A 30 -20.51 -12.46 13.32
C PRO A 30 -20.44 -11.27 12.36
N ALA A 31 -20.20 -10.05 12.87
CA ALA A 31 -20.20 -8.83 12.07
C ALA A 31 -18.84 -8.62 11.37
N ILE A 32 -18.87 -8.36 10.06
CA ILE A 32 -17.67 -8.18 9.25
C ILE A 32 -16.84 -6.98 9.70
N GLU A 33 -17.49 -5.89 10.11
CA GLU A 33 -16.85 -4.67 10.60
C GLU A 33 -16.05 -4.96 11.88
N GLN A 34 -16.63 -5.78 12.76
CA GLN A 34 -15.97 -6.19 14.00
C GLN A 34 -14.78 -7.12 13.74
N LYS A 35 -14.82 -7.95 12.68
CA LYS A 35 -13.66 -8.75 12.25
C LYS A 35 -12.49 -7.86 11.86
N PHE A 36 -12.74 -6.80 11.09
CA PHE A 36 -11.70 -5.84 10.70
C PHE A 36 -11.09 -5.13 11.91
N ILE A 37 -11.93 -4.62 12.82
CA ILE A 37 -11.46 -3.95 14.04
C ILE A 37 -10.61 -4.89 14.90
N PHE A 38 -11.07 -6.14 15.09
CA PHE A 38 -10.34 -7.12 15.87
C PHE A 38 -8.98 -7.49 15.24
N ALA A 39 -8.96 -7.74 13.93
CA ALA A 39 -7.72 -8.04 13.22
C ALA A 39 -6.72 -6.88 13.29
N GLU A 40 -7.18 -5.64 13.11
CA GLU A 40 -6.35 -4.44 13.24
C GLU A 40 -5.73 -4.35 14.63
N GLN A 41 -6.53 -4.45 15.70
CA GLN A 41 -6.04 -4.40 17.07
C GLN A 41 -5.06 -5.51 17.39
N PHE A 42 -5.31 -6.72 16.88
CA PHE A 42 -4.41 -7.86 17.03
C PHE A 42 -3.03 -7.57 16.42
N PHE A 43 -2.99 -7.11 15.17
CA PHE A 43 -1.71 -6.79 14.51
C PHE A 43 -1.00 -5.60 15.16
N LEU A 44 -1.73 -4.57 15.59
CA LEU A 44 -1.14 -3.43 16.29
C LEU A 44 -0.51 -3.85 17.62
N ASN A 45 -1.10 -4.80 18.35
CA ASN A 45 -0.52 -5.31 19.60
C ASN A 45 0.78 -6.08 19.34
N ILE A 46 0.80 -6.94 18.32
CA ILE A 46 1.98 -7.74 17.95
C ILE A 46 3.12 -6.86 17.42
N PHE A 47 2.80 -5.89 16.56
CA PHE A 47 3.76 -5.05 15.87
C PHE A 47 3.86 -3.63 16.46
N SER A 48 3.53 -3.48 17.75
CA SER A 48 3.51 -2.19 18.46
C SER A 48 4.89 -1.52 18.57
N LYS A 49 5.98 -2.28 18.39
CA LYS A 49 7.34 -1.73 18.35
C LYS A 49 7.55 -0.95 17.06
N LYS A 50 7.49 0.37 17.15
CA LYS A 50 7.95 1.25 16.07
C LYS A 50 9.44 1.02 15.80
N PRO A 51 9.85 0.95 14.52
CA PRO A 51 11.26 1.09 14.17
C PRO A 51 11.84 2.36 14.81
N ALA A 52 13.14 2.37 15.07
CA ALA A 52 13.81 3.59 15.49
C ALA A 52 13.50 4.72 14.48
N ALA A 53 13.15 5.90 14.98
CA ALA A 53 12.82 7.03 14.12
C ALA A 53 14.00 7.32 13.17
N ASN A 54 13.68 7.51 11.90
CA ASN A 54 14.67 7.83 10.89
C ASN A 54 14.18 9.05 10.11
N PRO A 55 14.74 10.25 10.37
CA PRO A 55 14.26 11.49 9.76
C PRO A 55 14.24 11.46 8.22
N PHE A 56 15.13 10.69 7.59
CA PHE A 56 15.13 10.52 6.15
C PHE A 56 13.90 9.72 5.68
N VAL A 57 13.56 8.65 6.39
CA VAL A 57 12.40 7.81 6.06
C VAL A 57 11.13 8.63 6.26
N ASP A 58 11.00 9.32 7.39
CA ASP A 58 9.85 10.17 7.69
C ASP A 58 9.67 11.25 6.62
N PHE A 59 10.75 11.98 6.29
CA PHE A 59 10.74 12.97 5.21
C PHE A 59 10.34 12.37 3.85
N SER A 60 10.84 11.17 3.53
CA SER A 60 10.53 10.50 2.27
C SER A 60 9.07 10.05 2.19
N VAL A 61 8.52 9.54 3.30
CA VAL A 61 7.10 9.17 3.41
C VAL A 61 6.23 10.40 3.24
N ASP A 62 6.53 11.48 3.96
CA ASP A 62 5.79 12.74 3.87
C ASP A 62 5.83 13.33 2.45
N LEU A 63 6.99 13.30 1.79
CA LEU A 63 7.13 13.77 0.41
C LEU A 63 6.27 12.94 -0.55
N ILE A 64 6.25 11.61 -0.39
CA ILE A 64 5.45 10.72 -1.25
C ILE A 64 3.95 10.94 -1.04
N MET A 65 3.51 11.08 0.22
CA MET A 65 2.10 11.25 0.56
C MET A 65 1.54 12.60 0.11
N ASN A 66 2.30 13.69 0.28
CA ASN A 66 1.83 15.05 0.01
C ASN A 66 2.18 15.54 -1.40
N HIS A 67 3.27 15.04 -1.98
CA HIS A 67 3.79 15.48 -3.28
C HIS A 67 4.20 14.30 -4.19
N PRO A 68 3.27 13.38 -4.53
CA PRO A 68 3.59 12.15 -5.28
C PRO A 68 4.17 12.38 -6.69
N HIS A 69 4.06 13.59 -7.24
CA HIS A 69 4.67 13.98 -8.52
C HIS A 69 6.16 14.34 -8.40
N GLN A 70 6.63 14.65 -7.20
CA GLN A 70 7.95 15.21 -6.96
C GLN A 70 8.96 14.17 -6.46
N LEU A 71 8.58 12.89 -6.39
CA LEU A 71 9.52 11.85 -5.98
C LEU A 71 10.64 11.72 -7.02
N SER A 72 11.82 12.17 -6.63
CA SER A 72 13.06 11.91 -7.35
C SER A 72 14.07 11.34 -6.37
N MET A 73 14.58 10.15 -6.65
CA MET A 73 15.65 9.56 -5.84
C MET A 73 16.91 10.43 -5.86
N GLN A 74 17.14 11.17 -6.96
CA GLN A 74 18.22 12.15 -7.02
C GLN A 74 17.96 13.32 -6.07
N TYR A 75 16.74 13.87 -6.08
CA TYR A 75 16.36 14.94 -5.15
C TYR A 75 16.52 14.51 -3.69
N LEU A 76 16.08 13.30 -3.34
CA LEU A 76 16.27 12.73 -2.01
C LEU A 76 17.76 12.55 -1.65
N SER A 77 18.56 12.07 -2.61
CA SER A 77 20.02 11.93 -2.48
C SER A 77 20.69 13.28 -2.22
N ASP A 78 20.34 14.32 -2.98
CA ASP A 78 20.92 15.65 -2.89
C ASP A 78 20.57 16.34 -1.56
N LYS A 79 19.38 16.05 -1.00
CA LYS A 79 18.93 16.63 0.28
C LYS A 79 19.61 16.02 1.50
N VAL A 80 19.97 14.73 1.44
CA VAL A 80 20.42 13.97 2.63
C VAL A 80 21.89 13.54 2.54
N GLY A 81 22.52 13.66 1.36
CA GLY A 81 23.94 13.34 1.17
C GLY A 81 24.26 11.86 1.10
N TYR A 82 23.24 10.99 1.08
CA TYR A 82 23.41 9.54 0.92
C TYR A 82 23.18 9.11 -0.52
N SER A 83 23.93 8.10 -0.97
CA SER A 83 23.69 7.47 -2.27
C SER A 83 22.27 6.91 -2.37
N GLN A 84 21.66 6.95 -3.57
CA GLN A 84 20.34 6.39 -3.83
C GLN A 84 20.19 4.93 -3.36
N LYS A 85 21.24 4.11 -3.54
CA LYS A 85 21.25 2.70 -3.09
C LYS A 85 21.12 2.59 -1.58
N HIS A 86 21.82 3.44 -0.82
CA HIS A 86 21.73 3.46 0.63
C HIS A 86 20.35 3.93 1.10
N LEU A 87 19.80 4.97 0.45
CA LEU A 87 18.47 5.47 0.74
C LEU A 87 17.37 4.42 0.53
N ILE A 88 17.41 3.68 -0.59
CA ILE A 88 16.47 2.60 -0.87
C ILE A 88 16.59 1.50 0.19
N LYS A 89 17.82 1.16 0.62
CA LYS A 89 18.05 0.16 1.67
C LYS A 89 17.42 0.60 2.99
N ILE A 90 17.74 1.81 3.46
CA ILE A 90 17.19 2.36 4.72
C ILE A 90 15.67 2.39 4.65
N PHE A 91 15.10 2.91 3.56
CA PHE A 91 13.65 3.00 3.40
C PHE A 91 13.01 1.60 3.43
N ARG A 92 13.58 0.60 2.75
CA ARG A 92 13.08 -0.78 2.80
C ARG A 92 13.18 -1.41 4.18
N GLU A 93 14.23 -1.13 4.94
CA GLU A 93 14.38 -1.65 6.30
C GLU A 93 13.36 -1.06 7.28
N HIS A 94 12.90 0.18 7.07
CA HIS A 94 11.95 0.85 7.97
C HIS A 94 10.49 0.72 7.51
N VAL A 95 10.24 0.74 6.20
CA VAL A 95 8.88 0.72 5.61
C VAL A 95 8.51 -0.67 5.08
N GLY A 96 9.48 -1.56 4.87
CA GLY A 96 9.28 -2.88 4.27
C GLY A 96 9.20 -2.86 2.73
N LEU A 97 9.12 -1.69 2.12
CA LEU A 97 8.97 -1.49 0.68
C LEU A 97 10.07 -0.60 0.11
N THR A 98 10.24 -0.56 -1.21
CA THR A 98 11.05 0.49 -1.83
C THR A 98 10.25 1.80 -1.92
N PRO A 99 10.90 2.98 -1.97
CA PRO A 99 10.20 4.26 -2.17
C PRO A 99 9.30 4.26 -3.41
N LYS A 100 9.74 3.61 -4.49
CA LYS A 100 8.98 3.49 -5.74
C LYS A 100 7.73 2.63 -5.57
N SER A 101 7.84 1.49 -4.89
CA SER A 101 6.70 0.62 -4.60
C SER A 101 5.69 1.33 -3.69
N PHE A 102 6.18 2.02 -2.65
CA PHE A 102 5.34 2.81 -1.75
C PHE A 102 4.59 3.93 -2.50
N LEU A 103 5.28 4.67 -3.37
CA LEU A 103 4.64 5.66 -4.24
C LEU A 103 3.55 5.04 -5.13
N LYS A 104 3.83 3.90 -5.77
CA LYS A 104 2.82 3.19 -6.58
C LYS A 104 1.55 2.88 -5.76
N ILE A 105 1.69 2.39 -4.52
CA ILE A 105 0.55 2.10 -3.63
C ILE A 105 -0.21 3.39 -3.29
N MET A 106 0.48 4.47 -2.94
CA MET A 106 -0.15 5.76 -2.62
C MET A 106 -0.93 6.33 -3.81
N ARG A 107 -0.36 6.26 -5.02
CA ARG A 107 -1.06 6.68 -6.24
C ARG A 107 -2.28 5.81 -6.54
N PHE A 108 -2.18 4.51 -6.32
CA PHE A 108 -3.30 3.58 -6.49
C PHE A 108 -4.43 3.85 -5.50
N GLN A 109 -4.13 4.00 -4.21
CA GLN A 109 -5.12 4.33 -3.18
C GLN A 109 -5.79 5.69 -3.44
N LYS A 110 -5.03 6.70 -3.87
CA LYS A 110 -5.59 7.98 -4.26
C LYS A 110 -6.53 7.84 -5.46
N ALA A 111 -6.13 7.08 -6.48
CA ALA A 111 -6.97 6.84 -7.64
C ALA A 111 -8.27 6.10 -7.28
N LEU A 112 -8.23 5.10 -6.40
CA LEU A 112 -9.44 4.43 -5.92
C LEU A 112 -10.41 5.41 -5.27
N LYS A 113 -9.90 6.28 -4.40
CA LYS A 113 -10.70 7.32 -3.74
C LYS A 113 -11.34 8.27 -4.76
N GLU A 114 -10.58 8.76 -5.74
CA GLU A 114 -11.10 9.65 -6.80
C GLU A 114 -12.16 8.97 -7.68
N ILE A 115 -11.99 7.67 -7.96
CA ILE A 115 -12.97 6.88 -8.72
C ILE A 115 -14.29 6.75 -7.95
N GLU A 116 -14.23 6.57 -6.64
CA GLU A 116 -15.40 6.43 -5.78
C GLU A 116 -16.14 7.75 -5.58
N THR A 117 -15.41 8.85 -5.38
CA THR A 117 -15.97 10.19 -5.17
C THR A 117 -16.45 10.84 -6.46
N ASN A 118 -15.78 10.60 -7.59
CA ASN A 118 -16.03 11.28 -8.86
C ASN A 118 -16.11 10.32 -10.06
N ARG A 119 -17.20 9.56 -10.11
CA ARG A 119 -17.45 8.50 -11.10
C ARG A 119 -17.55 8.97 -12.56
N THR A 120 -17.66 10.28 -12.81
CA THR A 120 -17.77 10.86 -14.15
C THR A 120 -16.47 11.52 -14.61
N ALA A 121 -15.43 11.57 -13.76
CA ALA A 121 -14.14 12.12 -14.12
C ALA A 121 -13.48 11.32 -15.26
N ARG A 122 -12.73 12.04 -16.09
CA ARG A 122 -11.94 11.42 -17.16
C ARG A 122 -10.73 10.70 -16.56
N TRP A 123 -10.36 9.55 -17.12
CA TRP A 123 -9.19 8.79 -16.67
C TRP A 123 -7.88 9.57 -16.70
N THR A 124 -7.73 10.49 -17.66
CA THR A 124 -6.57 11.40 -17.72
C THR A 124 -6.50 12.34 -16.52
N GLN A 125 -7.66 12.84 -16.07
CA GLN A 125 -7.75 13.70 -14.90
C GLN A 125 -7.45 12.91 -13.62
N ILE A 126 -8.08 11.75 -13.45
CA ILE A 126 -7.81 10.86 -12.30
C ILE A 126 -6.32 10.49 -12.26
N ALA A 127 -5.73 10.15 -13.41
CA ALA A 127 -4.30 9.84 -13.50
C ALA A 127 -3.45 11.03 -13.02
N TYR A 128 -3.72 12.22 -13.54
CA TYR A 128 -3.00 13.44 -13.15
C TYR A 128 -3.16 13.74 -11.66
N GLU A 129 -4.38 13.83 -11.15
CA GLU A 129 -4.64 14.12 -9.74
C GLU A 129 -4.03 13.06 -8.81
N SER A 130 -3.96 11.81 -9.26
CA SER A 130 -3.41 10.69 -8.49
C SER A 130 -1.89 10.58 -8.52
N GLY A 131 -1.16 11.46 -9.22
CA GLY A 131 0.30 11.40 -9.24
C GLY A 131 0.93 10.86 -10.53
N TYR A 132 0.14 10.36 -11.48
CA TYR A 132 0.65 9.72 -12.69
C TYR A 132 1.06 10.75 -13.76
N TYR A 133 2.02 10.35 -14.59
CA TYR A 133 2.47 11.17 -15.72
C TYR A 133 1.46 11.13 -16.87
N ASP A 134 0.90 9.94 -17.13
CA ASP A 134 -0.09 9.73 -18.17
C ASP A 134 -1.07 8.61 -17.79
N GLN A 135 -2.10 8.47 -18.63
CA GLN A 135 -3.16 7.48 -18.45
C GLN A 135 -2.68 6.04 -18.64
N ALA A 136 -1.68 5.78 -19.48
CA ALA A 136 -1.21 4.42 -19.73
C ALA A 136 -0.48 3.85 -18.50
N HIS A 137 0.36 4.67 -17.87
CA HIS A 137 1.02 4.35 -16.61
C HIS A 137 -0.01 4.10 -15.49
N PHE A 138 -1.02 4.96 -15.40
CA PHE A 138 -2.13 4.78 -14.47
C PHE A 138 -2.86 3.44 -14.67
N ILE A 139 -3.28 3.13 -15.90
CA ILE A 139 -4.03 1.90 -16.18
C ILE A 139 -3.19 0.66 -15.88
N ASN A 140 -1.90 0.66 -16.22
CA ASN A 140 -1.00 -0.46 -15.95
C ASN A 140 -0.84 -0.66 -14.44
N ASP A 141 -0.50 0.37 -13.68
CA ASP A 141 -0.35 0.27 -12.22
C ASP A 141 -1.68 -0.14 -11.56
N PHE A 142 -2.80 0.40 -12.02
CA PHE A 142 -4.12 0.04 -11.49
C PHE A 142 -4.45 -1.43 -11.74
N LYS A 143 -4.10 -1.96 -12.92
CA LYS A 143 -4.28 -3.38 -13.24
C LYS A 143 -3.32 -4.27 -12.47
N ASP A 144 -2.07 -3.85 -12.29
CA ASP A 144 -1.09 -4.58 -11.49
C ASP A 144 -1.57 -4.77 -10.05
N PHE A 145 -2.20 -3.75 -9.44
CA PHE A 145 -2.72 -3.86 -8.09
C PHE A 145 -4.09 -4.52 -7.99
N SER A 146 -5.00 -4.22 -8.91
CA SER A 146 -6.40 -4.64 -8.79
C SER A 146 -6.76 -5.89 -9.60
N GLY A 147 -5.91 -6.32 -10.51
CA GLY A 147 -6.25 -7.31 -11.54
C GLY A 147 -7.16 -6.78 -12.65
N PHE A 148 -7.72 -5.58 -12.50
CA PHE A 148 -8.70 -4.98 -13.41
C PHE A 148 -8.21 -3.64 -13.96
N THR A 149 -8.68 -3.28 -15.15
CA THR A 149 -8.58 -1.87 -15.57
C THR A 149 -9.57 -1.01 -14.77
N PRO A 150 -9.33 0.31 -14.63
CA PRO A 150 -10.26 1.21 -13.94
C PRO A 150 -11.72 1.10 -14.42
N SER A 151 -11.91 1.00 -15.74
CA SER A 151 -13.24 0.80 -16.35
C SER A 151 -13.86 -0.56 -16.01
N GLN A 152 -13.07 -1.62 -15.87
CA GLN A 152 -13.56 -2.93 -15.43
C GLN A 152 -13.94 -2.92 -13.94
N PHE A 153 -13.10 -2.30 -13.11
CA PHE A 153 -13.33 -2.15 -11.68
C PHE A 153 -14.66 -1.43 -11.39
N LEU A 154 -14.94 -0.33 -12.10
CA LEU A 154 -16.21 0.39 -11.97
C LEU A 154 -17.45 -0.47 -12.26
N ARG A 155 -17.32 -1.52 -13.08
CA ARG A 155 -18.44 -2.42 -13.42
C ARG A 155 -18.64 -3.55 -12.40
N GLN A 156 -17.66 -3.81 -11.53
CA GLN A 156 -17.67 -4.95 -10.61
C GLN A 156 -18.01 -4.61 -9.17
N GLN A 157 -18.47 -3.39 -8.88
CA GLN A 157 -18.50 -2.88 -7.51
C GLN A 157 -19.21 -3.78 -6.50
N SER A 158 -18.47 -4.11 -5.44
CA SER A 158 -18.97 -4.70 -4.20
C SER A 158 -19.15 -3.62 -3.13
N GLU A 159 -19.82 -3.93 -2.01
CA GLU A 159 -20.04 -2.99 -0.89
C GLU A 159 -18.74 -2.51 -0.21
N PHE A 160 -17.58 -3.11 -0.51
CA PHE A 160 -16.29 -2.73 0.08
C PHE A 160 -15.32 -2.14 -0.97
N SER A 161 -14.92 -0.89 -0.73
CA SER A 161 -14.00 -0.06 -1.54
C SER A 161 -12.70 -0.76 -1.96
N ASN A 162 -12.13 -1.60 -1.10
CA ASN A 162 -10.88 -2.33 -1.34
C ASN A 162 -11.06 -3.84 -1.56
N TYR A 163 -12.31 -4.32 -1.68
CA TYR A 163 -12.54 -5.74 -1.96
C TYR A 163 -12.56 -5.99 -3.46
N ILE A 164 -11.63 -6.84 -3.88
CA ILE A 164 -11.51 -7.31 -5.25
C ILE A 164 -11.83 -8.79 -5.18
N ALA A 165 -12.92 -9.20 -5.83
CA ALA A 165 -13.26 -10.61 -5.93
C ALA A 165 -12.13 -11.32 -6.68
N VAL A 166 -11.36 -12.13 -5.94
CA VAL A 166 -10.41 -13.05 -6.53
C VAL A 166 -11.24 -14.18 -7.16
N GLY A 167 -11.29 -14.22 -8.49
CA GLY A 167 -11.93 -15.30 -9.24
C GLY A 167 -11.12 -16.58 -9.22
#